data_AF-A0AAW2YKH1-F1
#
_entry.id   AF-A0AAW2YKH1-F1
#
_cell.length_a   1.000
_cell.length_b   1.000
_cell.length_c   1.000
_cell.angle_alpha   90.00
_cell.angle_beta   90.00
_cell.angle_gamma   90.00
#
_symmetry.space_group_name_H-M   'P 1'
#
loop_
_entity.id
_entity.type
_entity.pdbx_description
1 polymer ?
#
loop_
_entity_poly.entity_id
_entity_poly.type
_entity_poly.pdbx_seq_one_letter_code
_entity_poly.pdbx_strand_id
1 'polypeptide(L)'
;SRVLIQRVQKASLLINNVDQWSNINEGVIIFVSFLKGATIEQIPDIVQNLFQIKCYKQGLSLTDASCDIMIVPQASLGGKPKQKSVQFHNLVDKSQAEPIYLSFCDHVKSKTKSTFVQGTYGNNQGLKIESDGPYTHFFEL
;
A
#
# COMPACT_ATOMS: atom_id res chain seq x y z
N SER A 1 -8.41 -2.14 8.40
CA SER A 1 -7.44 -2.27 7.30
C SER A 1 -6.06 -2.62 7.83
N ARG A 2 -5.21 -3.21 7.00
CA ARG A 2 -3.80 -3.51 7.31
C ARG A 2 -2.90 -2.86 6.30
N VAL A 3 -1.87 -2.19 6.78
CA VAL A 3 -0.90 -1.48 5.94
C VAL A 3 0.50 -1.91 6.35
N LEU A 4 1.33 -2.24 5.37
CA LEU A 4 2.76 -2.43 5.55
C LEU A 4 3.49 -1.39 4.71
N ILE A 5 4.34 -0.59 5.34
CA ILE A 5 5.13 0.46 4.70
C ILE A 5 6.59 0.04 4.66
N GLN A 6 7.23 0.21 3.51
CA GLN A 6 8.68 0.07 3.36
C GLN A 6 9.28 1.28 2.66
N ARG A 7 10.43 1.73 3.15
CA ARG A 7 11.26 2.73 2.49
C ARG A 7 12.06 2.10 1.36
N VAL A 8 12.15 2.81 0.24
CA VAL A 8 12.90 2.38 -0.94
C VAL A 8 13.77 3.51 -1.47
N GLN A 9 14.90 3.13 -2.05
CA GLN A 9 15.69 4.01 -2.91
C GLN A 9 15.13 4.01 -4.33
N LYS A 10 14.58 2.87 -4.76
CA LYS A 10 13.89 2.70 -6.04
C LYS A 10 12.93 1.51 -5.96
N ALA A 11 11.81 1.59 -6.66
CA ALA A 11 10.95 0.44 -6.87
C ALA A 11 10.31 0.42 -8.26
N SER A 12 10.07 -0.78 -8.77
CA SER A 12 9.38 -1.02 -10.05
C SER A 12 8.24 -2.00 -9.86
N LEU A 13 7.06 -1.68 -10.38
CA LEU A 13 5.85 -2.50 -10.30
C LEU A 13 5.33 -2.84 -11.71
N LEU A 14 5.09 -4.12 -11.95
CA LEU A 14 4.48 -4.65 -13.17
C LEU A 14 2.99 -4.28 -13.21
N ILE A 15 2.55 -3.63 -14.29
CA ILE A 15 1.18 -3.09 -14.38
C ILE A 15 0.26 -3.87 -15.32
N ASN A 16 0.80 -4.59 -16.31
CA ASN A 16 0.03 -5.30 -17.35
C ASN A 16 0.12 -6.83 -17.30
N ASN A 17 0.73 -7.42 -16.25
CA ASN A 17 1.05 -8.86 -16.14
C ASN A 17 2.05 -9.42 -17.18
N VAL A 18 2.63 -8.59 -18.04
CA VAL A 18 3.51 -9.03 -19.14
C VAL A 18 4.91 -8.45 -18.94
N ASP A 19 5.09 -7.17 -19.23
CA ASP A 19 6.40 -6.52 -19.35
C ASP A 19 6.38 -5.00 -19.12
N GLN A 20 5.22 -4.39 -18.85
CA GLN A 20 5.13 -2.95 -18.62
C GLN A 20 5.32 -2.65 -17.14
N TRP A 21 6.32 -1.82 -16.82
CA TRP A 21 6.71 -1.46 -15.46
C TRP A 21 6.56 0.03 -15.18
N SER A 22 5.97 0.36 -14.04
CA SER A 22 5.92 1.72 -13.47
C SER A 22 6.93 1.83 -12.34
N ASN A 23 7.56 3.00 -12.20
CA ASN A 23 8.70 3.17 -11.29
C ASN A 23 8.49 4.33 -10.33
N ILE A 24 9.04 4.20 -9.13
CA ILE A 24 9.29 5.31 -8.20
C ILE A 24 10.78 5.36 -7.85
N ASN A 25 11.27 6.55 -7.50
CA ASN A 25 12.62 6.73 -6.96
C ASN A 25 12.55 6.65 -5.42
N GLU A 26 13.28 7.53 -4.73
CA GLU A 26 13.32 7.52 -3.27
C GLU A 26 11.94 7.82 -2.69
N GLY A 27 11.44 6.90 -1.89
CA GLY A 27 10.03 6.88 -1.55
C GLY A 27 9.63 5.79 -0.58
N VAL A 28 8.34 5.48 -0.61
CA VAL A 28 7.76 4.39 0.14
C VAL A 28 6.90 3.49 -0.74
N ILE A 29 6.94 2.19 -0.45
CA ILE A 29 5.93 1.23 -0.90
C ILE A 29 4.92 1.05 0.24
N ILE A 30 3.64 1.18 -0.08
CA ILE A 30 2.51 0.96 0.81
C ILE A 30 1.77 -0.28 0.33
N PHE A 31 1.97 -1.41 1.00
CA PHE A 31 1.16 -2.60 0.80
C PHE A 31 -0.11 -2.49 1.63
N VAL A 32 -1.28 -2.65 1.00
CA VAL A 32 -2.56 -2.46 1.68
C VAL A 32 -3.47 -3.67 1.53
N SER A 33 -4.15 -4.03 2.62
CA SER A 33 -5.22 -5.02 2.66
C SER A 33 -6.42 -4.49 3.42
N PHE A 34 -7.60 -4.68 2.83
CA PHE A 34 -8.86 -4.35 3.47
C PHE A 34 -9.47 -5.61 4.08
N LEU A 35 -9.92 -5.49 5.33
CA LEU A 35 -10.49 -6.59 6.09
C LEU A 35 -12.02 -6.42 6.19
N LYS A 36 -12.71 -7.45 6.65
CA LYS A 36 -14.15 -7.38 6.95
C LYS A 36 -14.48 -6.16 7.79
N GLY A 37 -15.52 -5.43 7.37
CA GLY A 37 -15.94 -4.19 8.01
C GLY A 37 -15.26 -2.92 7.50
N ALA A 38 -14.23 -3.02 6.66
CA ALA A 38 -13.70 -1.85 5.96
C ALA A 38 -14.74 -1.32 4.97
N THR A 39 -14.98 -0.01 5.01
CA THR A 39 -15.92 0.66 4.11
C THR A 39 -15.25 1.83 3.39
N ILE A 40 -15.86 2.28 2.29
CA ILE A 40 -15.31 3.37 1.47
C ILE A 40 -15.34 4.71 2.23
N GLU A 41 -16.29 4.89 3.13
CA GLU A 41 -16.49 6.11 3.92
C GLU A 41 -15.36 6.36 4.93
N GLN A 42 -14.66 5.31 5.36
CA GLN A 42 -13.55 5.40 6.31
C GLN A 42 -12.21 5.75 5.64
N ILE A 43 -12.13 5.63 4.31
CA ILE A 43 -10.88 5.83 3.57
C ILE A 43 -10.25 7.22 3.78
N PRO A 44 -11.00 8.34 3.75
CA PRO A 44 -10.42 9.66 3.99
C PRO A 44 -9.67 9.75 5.32
N ASP A 45 -10.27 9.20 6.39
CA ASP A 45 -9.71 9.21 7.74
C ASP A 45 -8.50 8.27 7.86
N ILE A 46 -8.58 7.07 7.28
CA ILE A 46 -7.45 6.13 7.25
C ILE A 46 -6.24 6.77 6.55
N VAL A 47 -6.45 7.40 5.39
CA VAL A 47 -5.39 8.08 4.64
C VAL A 47 -4.86 9.29 5.40
N GLN A 48 -5.72 10.07 6.08
CA GLN A 48 -5.28 11.17 6.94
C GLN A 48 -4.37 10.68 8.07
N ASN A 49 -4.80 9.66 8.81
CA ASN A 49 -4.01 9.12 9.91
C ASN A 49 -2.68 8.55 9.39
N LEU A 50 -2.70 7.81 8.28
CA LEU A 50 -1.49 7.26 7.68
C LEU A 50 -0.46 8.34 7.30
N PHE A 51 -0.92 9.45 6.74
CA PHE A 51 -0.06 10.55 6.30
C PHE A 51 0.57 11.35 7.44
N GLN A 52 0.00 11.27 8.65
CA GLN A 52 0.50 11.94 9.85
C GLN A 52 1.48 11.07 10.65
N ILE A 53 1.50 9.75 10.43
CA ILE A 53 2.44 8.86 11.11
C ILE A 53 3.87 9.19 10.67
N LYS A 54 4.73 9.44 11.66
CA LYS A 54 6.16 9.73 11.52
C LYS A 54 7.00 8.48 11.24
N CYS A 55 6.75 7.84 10.10
CA CYS A 55 7.39 6.58 9.69
C CYS A 55 8.41 6.72 8.55
N TYR A 56 8.75 7.94 8.14
CA TYR A 56 9.78 8.20 7.12
C TYR A 56 11.13 8.60 7.74
N LYS A 57 12.15 8.82 6.90
CA LYS A 57 13.51 9.23 7.31
C LYS A 57 13.45 10.35 8.36
N GLN A 58 14.33 10.29 9.36
CA GLN A 58 14.46 11.29 10.43
C GLN A 58 13.17 11.54 11.24
N GLY A 59 12.21 10.60 11.22
CA GLY A 59 10.94 10.75 11.94
C GLY A 59 9.99 11.74 11.28
N LEU A 60 10.10 11.95 9.97
CA LEU A 60 9.14 12.72 9.19
C LEU A 60 7.88 11.89 8.90
N SER A 61 6.76 12.59 8.75
CA SER A 61 5.53 12.00 8.23
C SER A 61 5.56 11.96 6.70
N LEU A 62 4.65 11.20 6.08
CA LEU A 62 4.51 11.22 4.61
C LEU A 62 4.07 12.59 4.08
N THR A 63 3.36 13.37 4.92
CA THR A 63 3.00 14.76 4.60
C THR A 63 4.24 15.66 4.47
N ASP A 64 5.22 15.46 5.35
CA ASP A 64 6.41 16.33 5.43
C ASP A 64 7.53 15.88 4.48
N ALA A 65 7.60 14.58 4.17
CA ALA A 65 8.72 13.96 3.48
C ALA A 65 8.85 14.30 1.98
N SER A 66 7.76 14.74 1.32
CA SER A 66 7.71 14.96 -0.13
C SER A 66 8.31 13.81 -0.97
N CYS A 67 8.10 12.56 -0.55
CA CYS A 67 8.71 11.39 -1.16
C CYS A 67 7.78 10.72 -2.20
N ASP A 68 8.34 9.92 -3.11
CA ASP A 68 7.51 9.14 -4.04
C ASP A 68 6.71 8.06 -3.29
N ILE A 69 5.54 7.69 -3.82
CA ILE A 69 4.65 6.70 -3.21
C ILE A 69 4.24 5.65 -4.24
N MET A 70 4.43 4.38 -3.89
CA MET A 70 3.93 3.24 -4.63
C MET A 70 2.92 2.46 -3.78
N ILE A 71 1.68 2.34 -4.22
CA ILE A 71 0.68 1.50 -3.54
C ILE A 71 0.60 0.13 -4.22
N VAL A 72 0.64 -0.94 -3.42
CA VAL A 72 0.49 -2.32 -3.90
C VAL A 72 -0.71 -2.97 -3.21
N PRO A 73 -1.74 -3.44 -3.95
CA PRO A 73 -2.83 -4.20 -3.37
C PRO A 73 -2.28 -5.55 -2.88
N GLN A 74 -2.36 -5.80 -1.59
CA GLN A 74 -1.74 -6.97 -0.95
C GLN A 74 -2.70 -7.65 0.02
N ALA A 75 -3.76 -8.25 -0.53
CA ALA A 75 -4.77 -8.97 0.25
C ALA A 75 -4.17 -10.06 1.16
N SER A 76 -3.00 -10.61 0.81
CA SER A 76 -2.34 -11.62 1.62
C SER A 76 -1.99 -11.16 3.05
N LEU A 77 -1.89 -9.84 3.32
CA LEU A 77 -1.69 -9.30 4.67
C LEU A 77 -2.85 -9.61 5.64
N GLY A 78 -4.05 -9.90 5.12
CA GLY A 78 -5.18 -10.37 5.94
C GLY A 78 -5.12 -11.86 6.30
N GLY A 79 -4.12 -12.58 5.80
CA GLY A 79 -3.91 -14.00 6.08
C GLY A 79 -3.69 -14.27 7.56
N LYS A 80 -4.20 -15.41 8.03
CA LYS A 80 -3.93 -15.94 9.37
C LYS A 80 -3.46 -17.39 9.26
N PRO A 81 -2.50 -17.84 10.07
CA PRO A 81 -2.12 -19.25 10.12
C PRO A 81 -3.32 -20.14 10.47
N LYS A 82 -3.45 -21.28 9.80
CA LYS A 82 -4.40 -22.35 10.10
C LYS A 82 -3.70 -23.69 9.90
N GLN A 83 -3.22 -24.29 10.99
CA GLN A 83 -2.40 -25.51 10.95
C GLN A 83 -1.20 -25.35 9.99
N LYS A 84 -1.15 -26.10 8.88
CA LYS A 84 -0.10 -26.06 7.86
C LYS A 84 -0.48 -25.19 6.64
N SER A 85 -1.54 -24.40 6.71
CA SER A 85 -1.99 -23.50 5.64
C SER A 85 -2.29 -22.08 6.16
N VAL A 86 -2.65 -21.18 5.24
CA VAL A 86 -3.09 -19.81 5.55
C VAL A 86 -4.56 -19.68 5.19
N GLN A 87 -5.36 -19.07 6.08
CA GLN A 87 -6.77 -18.76 5.83
C GLN A 87 -6.99 -17.26 5.67
N PHE A 88 -7.97 -16.89 4.84
CA PHE A 88 -8.26 -15.52 4.46
C PHE A 88 -9.70 -15.08 4.79
N HIS A 89 -10.35 -15.73 5.75
CA HIS A 89 -11.75 -15.45 6.13
C HIS A 89 -12.00 -14.02 6.63
N ASN A 90 -10.93 -13.26 6.92
CA ASN A 90 -11.00 -11.89 7.40
C ASN A 90 -10.89 -10.85 6.30
N LEU A 91 -10.69 -11.24 5.04
CA LEU A 91 -10.69 -10.29 3.93
C LEU A 91 -12.08 -9.75 3.66
N VAL A 92 -12.13 -8.49 3.20
CA VAL A 92 -13.35 -7.95 2.61
C VAL A 92 -13.65 -8.69 1.30
N ASP A 93 -14.93 -8.79 0.95
CA ASP A 93 -15.35 -9.47 -0.27
C ASP A 93 -14.76 -8.79 -1.52
N LYS A 94 -14.39 -9.60 -2.53
CA LYS A 94 -13.68 -9.11 -3.72
C LYS A 94 -14.42 -7.97 -4.43
N SER A 95 -15.75 -8.03 -4.49
CA SER A 95 -16.60 -7.00 -5.13
C SER A 95 -16.58 -5.65 -4.40
N GLN A 96 -16.28 -5.66 -3.09
CA GLN A 96 -16.17 -4.45 -2.28
C GLN A 96 -14.70 -3.98 -2.17
N ALA A 97 -13.76 -4.91 -2.21
CA ALA A 97 -12.34 -4.66 -2.05
C ALA A 97 -11.77 -3.70 -3.11
N GLU A 98 -12.17 -3.88 -4.37
CA GLU A 98 -11.67 -3.07 -5.49
C GLU A 98 -12.10 -1.60 -5.41
N PRO A 99 -13.40 -1.27 -5.24
CA PRO A 99 -13.83 0.12 -5.00
C PRO A 99 -13.10 0.78 -3.81
N ILE A 100 -12.93 0.05 -2.71
CA ILE A 100 -12.23 0.56 -1.52
C ILE A 100 -10.75 0.83 -1.84
N TYR A 101 -10.08 -0.07 -2.55
CA TYR A 101 -8.69 0.10 -2.97
C TYR A 101 -8.50 1.30 -3.90
N LEU A 102 -9.36 1.46 -4.90
CA LEU A 102 -9.29 2.58 -5.83
C LEU A 102 -9.53 3.91 -5.10
N SER A 103 -10.53 3.97 -4.21
CA SER A 103 -10.76 5.13 -3.36
C SER A 103 -9.53 5.46 -2.48
N PHE A 104 -8.90 4.44 -1.89
CA PHE A 104 -7.68 4.63 -1.12
C PHE A 104 -6.55 5.24 -1.95
N CYS A 105 -6.35 4.73 -3.17
CA CYS A 105 -5.35 5.26 -4.08
C CYS A 105 -5.63 6.72 -4.48
N ASP A 106 -6.88 7.06 -4.80
CA ASP A 106 -7.26 8.43 -5.16
C ASP A 106 -7.03 9.42 -4.01
N HIS A 107 -7.38 9.02 -2.78
CA HIS A 107 -7.14 9.85 -1.60
C HIS A 107 -5.63 10.03 -1.32
N VAL A 108 -4.82 8.97 -1.43
CA VAL A 108 -3.36 9.09 -1.30
C VAL A 108 -2.77 9.99 -2.39
N LYS A 109 -3.20 9.80 -3.64
CA LYS A 109 -2.75 10.60 -4.78
C LYS A 109 -3.05 12.08 -4.58
N SER A 110 -4.22 12.43 -4.05
CA SER A 110 -4.59 13.82 -3.76
C SER A 110 -3.74 14.50 -2.68
N LYS A 111 -3.05 13.72 -1.84
CA LYS A 111 -2.21 14.25 -0.74
C LYS A 111 -0.74 14.37 -1.08
N THR A 112 -0.28 13.74 -2.15
CA THR A 112 1.11 13.83 -2.59
C THR A 112 1.25 14.69 -3.84
N LYS A 113 2.34 15.45 -3.91
CA LYS A 113 2.76 16.17 -5.12
C LYS A 113 3.91 15.46 -5.84
N SER A 114 4.43 14.40 -5.26
CA SER A 114 5.54 13.60 -5.78
C SER A 114 5.03 12.49 -6.71
N THR A 115 5.93 11.67 -7.24
CA THR A 115 5.54 10.58 -8.13
C THR A 115 4.64 9.60 -7.38
N PHE A 116 3.51 9.28 -8.00
CA PHE A 116 2.55 8.34 -7.46
C PHE A 116 2.35 7.18 -8.44
N VAL A 117 2.54 5.96 -7.96
CA VAL A 117 2.31 4.72 -8.70
C VAL A 117 1.35 3.85 -7.89
N GLN A 118 0.41 3.19 -8.57
CA GLN A 118 -0.46 2.19 -7.95
C GLN A 118 -0.43 0.89 -8.76
N GLY A 119 -0.56 -0.24 -8.07
CA GLY A 119 -0.75 -1.53 -8.72
C GLY A 119 -2.14 -1.66 -9.34
N THR A 120 -2.21 -2.35 -10.47
CA THR A 120 -3.49 -2.75 -11.06
C THR A 120 -4.13 -3.79 -10.15
N TYR A 121 -5.34 -3.51 -9.66
CA TYR A 121 -6.03 -4.42 -8.76
C TYR A 121 -6.30 -5.78 -9.44
N GLY A 122 -6.10 -6.89 -8.73
CA GLY A 122 -6.29 -8.24 -9.27
C GLY A 122 -5.15 -8.76 -10.17
N ASN A 123 -4.20 -7.92 -10.57
CA ASN A 123 -3.02 -8.35 -11.34
C ASN A 123 -1.97 -9.04 -10.45
N ASN A 124 -1.04 -9.74 -11.10
CA ASN A 124 0.19 -10.18 -10.45
C ASN A 124 1.07 -8.95 -10.16
N GLN A 125 1.35 -8.73 -8.88
CA GLN A 125 2.13 -7.59 -8.40
C GLN A 125 3.63 -7.88 -8.53
N GLY A 126 4.12 -8.05 -9.77
CA GLY A 126 5.55 -8.21 -10.04
C GLY A 126 6.31 -7.00 -9.53
N LEU A 127 7.24 -7.19 -8.58
CA LEU A 127 7.83 -6.10 -7.82
C LEU A 127 9.36 -6.23 -7.76
N LYS A 128 10.07 -5.14 -8.05
CA LYS A 128 11.51 -5.00 -7.83
C LYS A 128 11.72 -3.90 -6.80
N ILE A 129 12.51 -4.19 -5.76
CA ILE A 129 12.73 -3.28 -4.64
C ILE A 129 14.24 -3.11 -4.44
N GLU A 130 14.68 -1.86 -4.37
CA GLU A 130 16.02 -1.47 -3.95
C GLU A 130 15.91 -0.59 -2.70
N SER A 131 16.61 -0.97 -1.64
CA SER A 131 16.54 -0.29 -0.34
C SER A 131 17.85 -0.44 0.43
N ASP A 132 18.31 0.66 1.03
CA ASP A 132 19.45 0.70 1.97
C ASP A 132 19.06 0.39 3.42
N GLY A 133 17.80 0.00 3.63
CA GLY A 133 17.21 -0.23 4.94
C GLY A 133 15.71 -0.02 4.82
N PRO A 134 14.90 -1.10 4.70
CA PRO A 134 13.49 -0.98 4.34
C PRO A 134 12.65 -0.31 5.41
N TYR A 135 13.16 -0.18 6.65
CA TYR A 135 12.49 0.48 7.78
C TYR A 135 11.00 0.10 7.84
N THR A 136 10.76 -1.21 7.80
CA THR A 136 9.42 -1.77 7.58
C THR A 136 8.52 -1.53 8.80
N HIS A 137 7.35 -0.95 8.57
CA HIS A 137 6.32 -0.77 9.60
C HIS A 137 5.03 -1.49 9.21
N PHE A 138 4.32 -2.00 10.20
CA PHE A 138 3.02 -2.63 10.03
C PHE A 138 2.00 -1.92 10.93
N PHE A 139 0.88 -1.51 10.35
CA PHE A 139 -0.20 -0.81 11.03
C PHE A 139 -1.54 -1.52 10.79
N GLU A 140 -2.30 -1.70 11.86
CA GLU A 140 -3.73 -1.99 11.76
C GLU A 140 -4.47 -0.65 11.93
N LEU A 141 -5.19 -0.23 10.89
CA LEU A 141 -5.87 1.07 10.77
C LEU A 141 -7.36 0.89 10.53
#